data_AF-A0A7Y8BIF3-F1
#
_entry.id   AF-A0A7Y8BIF3-F1
#
_cell.length_a   1.000
_cell.length_b   1.000
_cell.length_c   1.000
_cell.angle_alpha   90.00
_cell.angle_beta   90.00
_cell.angle_gamma   90.00
#
_symmetry.space_group_name_H-M   'P 1'
#
loop_
_entity.id
_entity.type
_entity.pdbx_description
1 polymer ?
#
loop_
_entity_poly.entity_id
_entity_poly.type
_entity_poly.pdbx_seq_one_letter_code
_entity_poly.pdbx_strand_id
1 'polypeptide(L)'
;MAVKKYDRDPIASIYESYFGINTQTHCVKAEIIRPTKDPEGFQRIKEQYEEHLKSHSNREAVAKRLYVSDHHIIHLQAVFPVSDLEDLQEESSFYYPICTVDEIKRIENPVSAEDILLRIRAEDIANHPRVTRTFLKRRELHEGEWSLTGYYRAPDFHRYLRKLTSKNAEICRSIPAGFAPSREPHGYCLKTNFGKLVVVSEPLKHFLYNMYIFMFGGAYGVSRDDTFSAFIIASRTMLLTEAQDFDLDPRSENLPEELQVIANEVVRDQLQFIIGHEYAHALLGHHEASSAVGITPKHLFSTAQMSQTWYTPSQKNEFEADAASILQATYRGDECADVLNGATLYFLQLELYYVVAHYINPQHNRSSTHPDPIDRIWALRKAVREKTGLPQGAFTDEEVQRFIDEMSGGKRWLENEYLPFYIESFEDYGSVYLEESRGTPRVDRFDY
;
A
#
# COMPACT_ATOMS: atom_id res chain seq x y z
N MET A 1 -13.16 -17.67 -2.69
CA MET A 1 -13.54 -19.00 -3.20
C MET A 1 -14.44 -18.80 -4.41
N ALA A 2 -13.93 -18.97 -5.62
CA ALA A 2 -14.77 -19.05 -6.81
C ALA A 2 -15.30 -20.49 -6.84
N VAL A 3 -16.55 -20.67 -6.44
CA VAL A 3 -17.13 -22.00 -6.20
C VAL A 3 -17.73 -22.51 -7.50
N LYS A 4 -17.07 -23.47 -8.15
CA LYS A 4 -17.58 -24.20 -9.32
C LYS A 4 -18.49 -25.38 -8.95
N LYS A 5 -18.86 -25.54 -7.67
CA LYS A 5 -19.74 -26.64 -7.21
C LYS A 5 -20.87 -26.12 -6.32
N TYR A 6 -21.96 -25.72 -6.93
CA TYR A 6 -23.24 -25.48 -6.26
C TYR A 6 -24.31 -26.44 -6.77
N ASP A 7 -24.23 -27.69 -6.35
CA ASP A 7 -25.42 -28.51 -6.28
C ASP A 7 -26.10 -28.18 -4.93
N ARG A 8 -27.09 -27.27 -4.98
CA ARG A 8 -28.06 -26.91 -3.90
C ARG A 8 -27.61 -25.97 -2.78
N ASP A 9 -27.03 -24.80 -3.09
CA ASP A 9 -27.03 -23.67 -2.15
C ASP A 9 -28.25 -22.76 -2.44
N PRO A 10 -29.12 -22.42 -1.46
CA PRO A 10 -30.23 -21.49 -1.65
C PRO A 10 -29.83 -20.15 -2.29
N ILE A 11 -28.55 -19.75 -2.19
CA ILE A 11 -28.04 -18.53 -2.81
C ILE A 11 -28.06 -18.57 -4.34
N ALA A 12 -27.86 -19.73 -4.97
CA ALA A 12 -27.88 -19.85 -6.43
C ALA A 12 -29.25 -19.45 -7.01
N SER A 13 -30.34 -19.81 -6.32
CA SER A 13 -31.69 -19.40 -6.70
C SER A 13 -31.90 -17.88 -6.63
N ILE A 14 -31.18 -17.17 -5.76
CA ILE A 14 -31.23 -15.70 -5.65
C ILE A 14 -30.50 -15.07 -6.85
N TYR A 15 -29.34 -15.62 -7.24
CA TYR A 15 -28.63 -15.15 -8.44
C TYR A 15 -29.49 -15.26 -9.70
N GLU A 16 -30.19 -16.37 -9.88
CA GLU A 16 -31.04 -16.59 -11.06
C GLU A 16 -32.32 -15.76 -11.03
N SER A 17 -33.05 -15.77 -9.90
CA SER A 17 -34.38 -15.13 -9.81
C SER A 17 -34.34 -13.63 -9.58
N TYR A 18 -33.36 -13.12 -8.82
CA TYR A 18 -33.27 -11.71 -8.47
C TYR A 18 -32.31 -10.96 -9.39
N PHE A 19 -31.11 -11.51 -9.59
CA PHE A 19 -30.07 -10.85 -10.38
C PHE A 19 -30.11 -11.24 -11.87
N GLY A 20 -30.89 -12.25 -12.25
CA GLY A 20 -30.98 -12.72 -13.64
C GLY A 20 -29.70 -13.41 -14.14
N ILE A 21 -28.85 -13.89 -13.23
CA ILE A 21 -27.54 -14.50 -13.57
C ILE A 21 -27.70 -16.01 -13.65
N ASN A 22 -27.42 -16.59 -14.81
CA ASN A 22 -27.38 -18.04 -14.98
C ASN A 22 -26.08 -18.62 -14.42
N THR A 23 -26.17 -19.28 -13.27
CA THR A 23 -25.01 -19.83 -12.53
C THR A 23 -24.33 -21.02 -13.20
N GLN A 24 -24.95 -21.62 -14.22
CA GLN A 24 -24.34 -22.69 -15.04
C GLN A 24 -23.39 -22.14 -16.10
N THR A 25 -23.61 -20.89 -16.53
CA THR A 25 -22.84 -20.23 -17.60
C THR A 25 -21.99 -19.08 -17.10
N HIS A 26 -22.25 -18.59 -15.89
CA HIS A 26 -21.54 -17.47 -15.27
C HIS A 26 -21.06 -17.81 -13.87
N CYS A 27 -19.84 -17.41 -13.56
CA CYS A 27 -19.32 -17.35 -12.21
C CYS A 27 -19.67 -16.00 -11.57
N VAL A 28 -20.03 -16.04 -10.29
CA VAL A 28 -20.38 -14.87 -9.50
C VAL A 28 -19.38 -14.71 -8.36
N LYS A 29 -18.77 -13.54 -8.27
CA LYS A 29 -18.05 -13.09 -7.08
C LYS A 29 -18.95 -12.13 -6.32
N ALA A 30 -19.30 -12.51 -5.09
CA ALA A 30 -20.16 -11.72 -4.23
C ALA A 30 -19.65 -11.75 -2.79
N GLU A 31 -19.93 -10.68 -2.07
CA GLU A 31 -19.84 -10.63 -0.61
C GLU A 31 -21.19 -11.02 -0.03
N ILE A 32 -21.18 -11.98 0.91
CA ILE A 32 -22.40 -12.53 1.50
C ILE A 32 -22.30 -12.42 3.01
N ILE A 33 -23.19 -11.63 3.61
CA ILE A 33 -23.32 -11.48 5.05
C ILE A 33 -24.51 -12.31 5.52
N ARG A 34 -24.32 -13.05 6.60
CA ARG A 34 -25.33 -13.92 7.22
C ARG A 34 -25.45 -13.58 8.71
N PRO A 35 -26.66 -13.64 9.30
CA PRO A 35 -26.88 -13.31 10.71
C PRO A 35 -26.24 -14.31 11.69
N THR A 36 -25.76 -15.46 11.22
CA THR A 36 -25.36 -16.61 12.05
C THR A 36 -24.24 -16.34 13.06
N LYS A 37 -23.37 -15.34 12.84
CA LYS A 37 -22.25 -15.03 13.73
C LYS A 37 -22.47 -13.79 14.59
N ASP A 38 -23.23 -12.83 14.09
CA ASP A 38 -23.53 -11.55 14.75
C ASP A 38 -24.90 -11.04 14.27
N PRO A 39 -26.00 -11.49 14.90
CA PRO A 39 -27.35 -11.10 14.50
C PRO A 39 -27.61 -9.60 14.68
N GLU A 40 -27.05 -8.99 15.72
CA GLU A 40 -27.23 -7.56 16.01
C GLU A 40 -26.46 -6.70 15.01
N GLY A 41 -25.21 -7.06 14.71
CA GLY A 41 -24.44 -6.41 13.65
C GLY A 41 -25.08 -6.59 12.27
N PHE A 42 -25.60 -7.79 11.97
CA PHE A 42 -26.35 -8.03 10.74
C PHE A 42 -27.56 -7.11 10.61
N GLN A 43 -28.37 -6.98 11.66
CA GLN A 43 -29.55 -6.12 11.64
C GLN A 43 -29.19 -4.64 11.47
N ARG A 44 -28.14 -4.18 12.17
CA ARG A 44 -27.62 -2.82 12.03
C ARG A 44 -27.16 -2.52 10.61
N ILE A 45 -26.37 -3.43 10.03
CA ILE A 45 -25.87 -3.32 8.66
C ILE A 45 -27.04 -3.33 7.67
N LYS A 46 -28.03 -4.21 7.88
CA LYS A 46 -29.25 -4.28 7.06
C LYS A 46 -29.99 -2.93 7.03
N GLU A 47 -30.21 -2.33 8.20
CA GLU A 47 -30.87 -1.03 8.32
C GLU A 47 -30.08 0.07 7.61
N GLN A 48 -28.75 0.09 7.77
CA GLN A 48 -27.88 1.03 7.07
C GLN A 48 -27.96 0.90 5.54
N TYR A 49 -28.01 -0.33 5.00
CA TYR A 49 -28.20 -0.55 3.56
C TYR A 49 -29.56 -0.05 3.07
N GLU A 50 -30.63 -0.38 3.80
CA GLU A 50 -31.97 0.01 3.41
C GLU A 50 -32.15 1.53 3.44
N GLU A 51 -31.53 2.20 4.40
CA GLU A 51 -31.51 3.66 4.51
C GLU A 51 -30.67 4.29 3.39
N HIS A 52 -29.43 3.83 3.18
CA HIS A 52 -28.58 4.34 2.10
C HIS A 52 -29.21 4.13 0.72
N LEU A 53 -29.79 2.96 0.45
CA LEU A 53 -30.42 2.70 -0.84
C LEU A 53 -31.59 3.66 -1.11
N LYS A 54 -32.29 4.13 -0.08
CA LYS A 54 -33.38 5.11 -0.22
C LYS A 54 -32.84 6.51 -0.56
N SER A 55 -31.69 6.90 -0.01
CA SER A 55 -31.09 8.22 -0.18
C SER A 55 -30.07 8.30 -1.33
N HIS A 56 -29.66 7.16 -1.91
CA HIS A 56 -28.62 7.12 -2.95
C HIS A 56 -29.06 7.78 -4.26
N SER A 57 -28.24 8.69 -4.79
CA SER A 57 -28.52 9.40 -6.05
C SER A 57 -28.65 8.47 -7.26
N ASN A 58 -27.94 7.33 -7.23
CA ASN A 58 -27.99 6.28 -8.25
C ASN A 58 -28.61 4.96 -7.73
N ARG A 59 -29.75 5.05 -7.04
CA ARG A 59 -30.44 3.91 -6.42
C ARG A 59 -30.64 2.72 -7.37
N GLU A 60 -31.02 2.96 -8.62
CA GLU A 60 -31.33 1.88 -9.57
C GLU A 60 -30.10 1.04 -9.93
N ALA A 61 -28.94 1.66 -10.17
CA ALA A 61 -27.72 0.92 -10.49
C ALA A 61 -27.22 0.12 -9.28
N VAL A 62 -27.31 0.71 -8.09
CA VAL A 62 -26.94 0.08 -6.83
C VAL A 62 -27.85 -1.11 -6.51
N ALA A 63 -29.17 -0.95 -6.64
CA ALA A 63 -30.14 -2.02 -6.34
C ALA A 63 -29.92 -3.25 -7.23
N LYS A 64 -29.38 -3.08 -8.45
CA LYS A 64 -29.03 -4.19 -9.34
C LYS A 64 -27.84 -5.03 -8.85
N ARG A 65 -27.04 -4.51 -7.91
CA ARG A 65 -25.86 -5.20 -7.35
C ARG A 65 -26.06 -5.62 -5.89
N LEU A 66 -27.19 -5.27 -5.27
CA LEU A 66 -27.43 -5.51 -3.85
C LEU A 66 -28.77 -6.24 -3.62
N TYR A 67 -28.74 -7.32 -2.85
CA TYR A 67 -29.91 -8.03 -2.37
C TYR A 67 -29.90 -8.03 -0.84
N VAL A 68 -31.01 -7.60 -0.24
CA VAL A 68 -31.17 -7.50 1.22
C VAL A 68 -32.40 -8.30 1.64
N SER A 69 -32.23 -9.20 2.62
CA SER A 69 -33.30 -10.02 3.20
C SER A 69 -33.05 -10.26 4.69
N ASP A 70 -33.96 -10.95 5.37
CA ASP A 70 -33.80 -11.33 6.78
C ASP A 70 -32.73 -12.40 7.03
N HIS A 71 -32.23 -13.04 5.96
CA HIS A 71 -31.30 -14.17 6.07
C HIS A 71 -29.97 -13.92 5.39
N HIS A 72 -29.95 -13.03 4.39
CA HIS A 72 -28.78 -12.76 3.57
C HIS A 72 -28.75 -11.30 3.17
N ILE A 73 -27.56 -10.71 3.23
CA ILE A 73 -27.20 -9.53 2.44
C ILE A 73 -26.17 -10.01 1.41
N ILE A 74 -26.45 -9.77 0.14
CA ILE A 74 -25.61 -10.17 -0.98
C ILE A 74 -25.23 -8.94 -1.78
N HIS A 75 -23.94 -8.67 -1.87
CA HIS A 75 -23.40 -7.63 -2.71
C HIS A 75 -22.57 -8.25 -3.85
N LEU A 76 -23.06 -8.09 -5.09
CA LEU A 76 -22.38 -8.56 -6.29
C LEU A 76 -21.16 -7.69 -6.57
N GLN A 77 -19.99 -8.33 -6.62
CA GLN A 77 -18.72 -7.66 -6.92
C GLN A 77 -18.34 -7.83 -8.39
N ALA A 78 -18.50 -9.03 -8.96
CA ALA A 78 -18.21 -9.31 -10.36
C ALA A 78 -19.01 -10.51 -10.87
N VAL A 79 -19.31 -10.50 -12.17
CA VAL A 79 -19.95 -11.61 -12.89
C VAL A 79 -19.18 -11.83 -14.19
N PHE A 80 -18.82 -13.07 -14.48
CA PHE A 80 -18.05 -13.39 -15.68
C PHE A 80 -18.44 -14.77 -16.24
N PRO A 81 -18.34 -14.98 -17.57
CA PRO A 81 -18.60 -16.27 -18.19
C PRO A 81 -17.71 -17.38 -17.62
N VAL A 82 -18.29 -18.58 -17.44
CA VAL A 82 -17.54 -19.79 -17.08
C VAL A 82 -16.54 -20.18 -18.18
N SER A 83 -16.87 -19.87 -19.44
CA SER A 83 -16.00 -20.11 -20.60
C SER A 83 -14.63 -19.44 -20.46
N ASP A 84 -14.56 -18.29 -19.80
CA ASP A 84 -13.32 -17.56 -19.57
C ASP A 84 -12.36 -18.29 -18.62
N LEU A 85 -12.86 -19.31 -17.91
CA LEU A 85 -12.14 -20.08 -16.89
C LEU A 85 -11.87 -21.53 -17.32
N GLU A 86 -12.18 -21.91 -18.56
CA GLU A 86 -12.01 -23.30 -19.04
C GLU A 86 -10.55 -23.75 -19.01
N ASP A 87 -9.64 -22.82 -19.25
CA ASP A 87 -8.19 -23.04 -19.29
C ASP A 87 -7.48 -22.83 -17.95
N LEU A 88 -8.21 -22.52 -16.88
CA LEU A 88 -7.64 -22.15 -15.57
C LEU A 88 -7.88 -23.24 -14.54
N GLN A 89 -6.94 -23.38 -13.60
CA GLN A 89 -7.16 -24.19 -12.41
C GLN A 89 -8.29 -23.59 -11.56
N GLU A 90 -9.14 -24.45 -10.99
CA GLU A 90 -10.28 -24.00 -10.17
C GLU A 90 -9.81 -23.08 -9.03
N GLU A 91 -8.70 -23.46 -8.39
CA GLU A 91 -8.09 -22.73 -7.28
C GLU A 91 -7.57 -21.34 -7.68
N SER A 92 -7.29 -21.08 -8.96
CA SER A 92 -6.73 -19.81 -9.46
C SER A 92 -7.78 -18.88 -10.06
N SER A 93 -8.98 -19.41 -10.32
CA SER A 93 -10.09 -18.63 -10.91
C SER A 93 -10.52 -17.42 -10.08
N PHE A 94 -10.18 -17.37 -8.78
CA PHE A 94 -10.45 -16.21 -7.93
C PHE A 94 -9.60 -14.97 -8.25
N TYR A 95 -8.51 -15.11 -9.02
CA TYR A 95 -7.70 -14.00 -9.54
C TYR A 95 -8.31 -13.35 -10.79
N TYR A 96 -9.18 -14.05 -11.53
CA TYR A 96 -9.82 -13.56 -12.76
C TYR A 96 -10.50 -12.18 -12.69
N PRO A 97 -11.11 -11.79 -11.56
CA PRO A 97 -11.70 -10.46 -11.43
C PRO A 97 -10.65 -9.33 -11.55
N ILE A 98 -9.37 -9.60 -11.27
CA ILE A 98 -8.30 -8.59 -11.23
C ILE A 98 -7.15 -8.86 -12.22
N CYS A 99 -7.00 -10.08 -12.74
CA CYS A 99 -5.94 -10.49 -13.66
C CYS A 99 -6.51 -10.93 -15.02
N THR A 100 -5.67 -10.92 -16.06
CA THR A 100 -5.99 -11.60 -17.32
C THR A 100 -5.79 -13.12 -17.23
N VAL A 101 -6.35 -13.89 -18.17
CA VAL A 101 -6.12 -15.35 -18.25
C VAL A 101 -4.63 -15.68 -18.35
N ASP A 102 -3.88 -14.94 -19.17
CA ASP A 102 -2.44 -15.15 -19.35
C ASP A 102 -1.64 -14.85 -18.06
N GLU A 103 -2.03 -13.81 -17.33
CA GLU A 103 -1.45 -13.50 -16.02
C GLU A 103 -1.71 -14.63 -15.01
N ILE A 104 -2.91 -15.21 -15.02
CA ILE A 104 -3.24 -16.32 -14.13
C ILE A 104 -2.43 -17.57 -14.47
N LYS A 105 -2.27 -17.89 -15.76
CA LYS A 105 -1.40 -19.01 -16.20
C LYS A 105 0.05 -18.84 -15.73
N ARG A 106 0.56 -17.60 -15.73
CA ARG A 106 1.89 -17.25 -15.18
C ARG A 106 1.96 -17.38 -13.65
N ILE A 107 0.86 -17.07 -12.94
CA ILE A 107 0.75 -17.25 -11.49
C ILE A 107 0.74 -18.75 -11.12
N GLU A 108 0.00 -19.57 -11.86
CA GLU A 108 -0.10 -21.03 -11.66
C GLU A 108 1.25 -21.71 -11.86
N ASN A 109 1.99 -21.29 -12.89
CA ASN A 109 3.25 -21.90 -13.30
C ASN A 109 4.33 -20.82 -13.48
N PRO A 110 4.87 -20.26 -12.38
CA PRO A 110 5.87 -19.21 -12.47
C PRO A 110 7.17 -19.77 -13.06
N VAL A 111 7.74 -19.04 -14.03
CA VAL A 111 9.00 -19.41 -14.68
C VAL A 111 10.09 -18.34 -14.50
N SER A 112 9.75 -17.22 -13.87
CA SER A 112 10.63 -16.08 -13.64
C SER A 112 10.34 -15.37 -12.32
N ALA A 113 11.28 -14.55 -11.84
CA ALA A 113 11.06 -13.71 -10.66
C ALA A 113 9.99 -12.62 -10.90
N GLU A 114 9.72 -12.27 -12.16
CA GLU A 114 8.64 -11.34 -12.51
C GLU A 114 7.26 -11.98 -12.38
N ASP A 115 7.14 -13.29 -12.66
CA ASP A 115 5.92 -14.04 -12.38
C ASP A 115 5.66 -14.14 -10.88
N ILE A 116 6.72 -14.26 -10.07
CA ILE A 116 6.60 -14.22 -8.61
C ILE A 116 6.10 -12.85 -8.14
N LEU A 117 6.61 -11.75 -8.71
CA LEU A 117 6.14 -10.40 -8.39
C LEU A 117 4.66 -10.21 -8.77
N LEU A 118 4.25 -10.71 -9.94
CA LEU A 118 2.85 -10.72 -10.37
C LEU A 118 1.98 -11.51 -9.38
N ARG A 119 2.44 -12.68 -8.95
CA ARG A 119 1.73 -13.50 -7.97
C ARG A 119 1.57 -12.79 -6.62
N ILE A 120 2.61 -12.14 -6.11
CA ILE A 120 2.54 -11.36 -4.86
C ILE A 120 1.41 -10.32 -4.96
N ARG A 121 1.40 -9.53 -6.03
CA ARG A 121 0.35 -8.52 -6.26
C ARG A 121 -1.04 -9.13 -6.32
N ALA A 122 -1.20 -10.19 -7.10
CA ALA A 122 -2.48 -10.85 -7.27
C ALA A 122 -3.00 -11.45 -5.96
N GLU A 123 -2.13 -12.09 -5.18
CA GLU A 123 -2.46 -12.62 -3.86
C GLU A 123 -2.85 -11.52 -2.87
N ASP A 124 -2.07 -10.45 -2.78
CA ASP A 124 -2.31 -9.36 -1.83
C ASP A 124 -3.65 -8.64 -2.12
N ILE A 125 -4.02 -8.50 -3.40
CA ILE A 125 -5.29 -7.91 -3.80
C ILE A 125 -6.45 -8.89 -3.59
N ALA A 126 -6.35 -10.10 -4.15
CA ALA A 126 -7.47 -11.03 -4.25
C ALA A 126 -7.90 -11.59 -2.90
N ASN A 127 -6.99 -11.65 -1.94
CA ASN A 127 -7.26 -12.14 -0.60
C ASN A 127 -7.80 -11.06 0.36
N HIS A 128 -7.83 -9.79 -0.05
CA HIS A 128 -8.36 -8.70 0.76
C HIS A 128 -9.63 -8.11 0.12
N PRO A 129 -10.83 -8.29 0.71
CA PRO A 129 -12.08 -7.83 0.13
C PRO A 129 -12.11 -6.32 -0.21
N ARG A 130 -11.67 -5.45 0.72
CA ARG A 130 -11.60 -3.99 0.46
C ARG A 130 -10.70 -3.64 -0.73
N VAL A 131 -9.46 -4.16 -0.76
CA VAL A 131 -8.52 -3.93 -1.86
C VAL A 131 -9.05 -4.50 -3.17
N THR A 132 -9.62 -5.72 -3.15
CA THR A 132 -10.29 -6.30 -4.32
C THR A 132 -11.34 -5.34 -4.88
N ARG A 133 -12.24 -4.77 -4.05
CA ARG A 133 -13.28 -3.84 -4.52
C ARG A 133 -12.67 -2.62 -5.20
N THR A 134 -11.63 -2.03 -4.60
CA THR A 134 -10.90 -0.92 -5.21
C THR A 134 -10.36 -1.30 -6.58
N PHE A 135 -9.74 -2.48 -6.72
CA PHE A 135 -9.21 -2.95 -8.00
C PHE A 135 -10.29 -3.27 -9.04
N LEU A 136 -11.44 -3.78 -8.61
CA LEU A 136 -12.59 -3.98 -9.50
C LEU A 136 -13.10 -2.65 -10.06
N LYS A 137 -13.17 -1.62 -9.21
CA LYS A 137 -13.58 -0.29 -9.65
C LYS A 137 -12.53 0.35 -10.56
N ARG A 138 -11.24 0.23 -10.24
CA ARG A 138 -10.14 0.66 -11.12
C ARG A 138 -10.21 0.00 -12.49
N ARG A 139 -10.52 -1.31 -12.54
CA ARG A 139 -10.74 -2.04 -13.80
C ARG A 139 -11.96 -1.54 -14.56
N GLU A 140 -13.08 -1.29 -13.89
CA GLU A 140 -14.31 -0.74 -14.52
C GLU A 140 -14.06 0.63 -15.17
N LEU A 141 -13.22 1.46 -14.53
CA LEU A 141 -12.87 2.80 -15.01
C LEU A 141 -11.66 2.83 -15.97
N HIS A 142 -10.97 1.70 -16.19
CA HIS A 142 -9.77 1.69 -17.00
C HIS A 142 -10.10 1.82 -18.49
N GLU A 143 -9.47 2.79 -19.15
CA GLU A 143 -9.57 2.94 -20.60
C GLU A 143 -8.62 1.96 -21.30
N GLY A 144 -9.19 0.99 -22.05
CA GLY A 144 -8.43 0.02 -22.85
C GLY A 144 -8.34 -1.37 -22.23
N GLU A 145 -7.34 -2.15 -22.64
CA GLU A 145 -7.15 -3.52 -22.18
C GLU A 145 -6.53 -3.55 -20.77
N TRP A 146 -7.30 -4.04 -19.80
CA TRP A 146 -6.85 -4.20 -18.43
C TRP A 146 -5.83 -5.35 -18.28
N SER A 147 -4.77 -5.10 -17.53
CA SER A 147 -3.89 -6.14 -16.97
C SER A 147 -3.31 -5.66 -15.65
N LEU A 148 -3.10 -6.59 -14.71
CA LEU A 148 -2.52 -6.23 -13.41
C LEU A 148 -1.06 -5.76 -13.55
N THR A 149 -0.31 -6.40 -14.45
CA THR A 149 1.05 -6.01 -14.85
C THR A 149 1.06 -4.60 -15.45
N GLY A 150 0.08 -4.29 -16.30
CA GLY A 150 -0.06 -2.97 -16.92
C GLY A 150 -0.36 -1.87 -15.91
N TYR A 151 -1.24 -2.14 -14.95
CA TYR A 151 -1.55 -1.22 -13.84
C TYR A 151 -0.29 -0.86 -13.04
N TYR A 152 0.52 -1.87 -12.69
CA TYR A 152 1.73 -1.68 -11.89
C TYR A 152 2.98 -1.26 -12.69
N ARG A 153 2.80 -0.63 -13.86
CA ARG A 153 3.92 0.03 -14.55
C ARG A 153 4.52 1.09 -13.63
N ALA A 154 5.76 0.88 -13.23
CA ALA A 154 6.40 1.67 -12.19
C ALA A 154 7.53 2.55 -12.78
N PRO A 155 7.23 3.76 -13.27
CA PRO A 155 8.24 4.67 -13.83
C PRO A 155 9.26 5.12 -12.77
N ASP A 156 8.91 5.09 -11.49
CA ASP A 156 9.78 5.49 -10.37
C ASP A 156 11.04 4.63 -10.28
N PHE A 157 10.93 3.31 -10.53
CA PHE A 157 12.07 2.40 -10.55
C PHE A 157 12.99 2.69 -11.74
N HIS A 158 12.40 2.94 -12.91
CA HIS A 158 13.15 3.32 -14.11
C HIS A 158 13.87 4.66 -13.92
N ARG A 159 13.27 5.60 -13.18
CA ARG A 159 13.91 6.87 -12.83
C ARG A 159 15.21 6.63 -12.05
N TYR A 160 15.19 5.78 -11.03
CA TYR A 160 16.39 5.46 -10.25
C TYR A 160 17.44 4.72 -11.08
N LEU A 161 17.03 3.73 -11.89
CA LEU A 161 17.95 2.98 -12.76
C LEU A 161 18.71 3.88 -13.76
N ARG A 162 18.10 4.98 -14.23
CA ARG A 162 18.76 5.97 -15.09
C ARG A 162 19.79 6.83 -14.36
N LYS A 163 19.77 6.82 -13.02
CA LYS A 163 20.75 7.48 -12.17
C LYS A 163 21.91 6.55 -11.81
N LEU A 164 21.92 5.30 -12.21
CA LEU A 164 23.05 4.41 -11.95
C LEU A 164 24.08 4.47 -13.09
N THR A 165 25.34 4.14 -12.77
CA THR A 165 26.34 3.84 -13.81
C THR A 165 25.86 2.69 -14.69
N SER A 166 26.29 2.63 -15.95
CA SER A 166 25.85 1.58 -16.89
C SER A 166 25.98 0.16 -16.33
N LYS A 167 27.08 -0.10 -15.61
CA LYS A 167 27.35 -1.38 -14.95
C LYS A 167 26.32 -1.69 -13.85
N ASN A 168 26.07 -0.75 -12.94
CA ASN A 168 25.12 -0.96 -11.84
C ASN A 168 23.68 -1.03 -12.37
N ALA A 169 23.34 -0.20 -13.36
CA ALA A 169 22.03 -0.22 -14.01
C ALA A 169 21.75 -1.58 -14.68
N GLU A 170 22.74 -2.20 -15.30
CA GLU A 170 22.60 -3.54 -15.90
C GLU A 170 22.32 -4.61 -14.85
N ILE A 171 23.04 -4.59 -13.71
CA ILE A 171 22.78 -5.50 -12.59
C ILE A 171 21.35 -5.30 -12.07
N CYS A 172 20.96 -4.06 -11.78
CA CYS A 172 19.64 -3.77 -11.21
C CYS A 172 18.48 -4.04 -12.19
N ARG A 173 18.65 -3.82 -13.50
CA ARG A 173 17.63 -4.16 -14.51
C ARG A 173 17.32 -5.65 -14.59
N SER A 174 18.25 -6.51 -14.19
CA SER A 174 18.03 -7.96 -14.14
C SER A 174 17.19 -8.41 -12.94
N ILE A 175 16.90 -7.51 -12.00
CA ILE A 175 16.11 -7.76 -10.80
C ILE A 175 14.70 -7.20 -11.03
N PRO A 176 13.67 -8.06 -11.18
CA PRO A 176 12.29 -7.59 -11.27
C PRO A 176 11.94 -6.73 -10.06
N ALA A 177 11.34 -5.58 -10.32
CA ALA A 177 11.05 -4.61 -9.27
C ALA A 177 9.73 -3.88 -9.53
N GLY A 178 9.00 -3.57 -8.47
CA GLY A 178 7.83 -2.72 -8.60
C GLY A 178 7.03 -2.56 -7.32
N PHE A 179 5.91 -1.86 -7.44
CA PHE A 179 4.99 -1.69 -6.32
C PHE A 179 4.11 -2.93 -6.10
N ALA A 180 3.67 -3.14 -4.86
CA ALA A 180 2.62 -4.08 -4.50
C ALA A 180 1.80 -3.53 -3.31
N PRO A 181 0.55 -3.98 -3.11
CA PRO A 181 -0.24 -3.59 -1.96
C PRO A 181 0.25 -4.33 -0.71
N SER A 182 1.36 -3.89 -0.14
CA SER A 182 2.00 -4.50 1.03
C SER A 182 1.59 -3.82 2.33
N ARG A 183 1.42 -4.62 3.39
CA ARG A 183 1.22 -4.14 4.78
C ARG A 183 2.49 -3.59 5.41
N GLU A 184 3.65 -3.97 4.89
CA GLU A 184 4.92 -3.52 5.46
C GLU A 184 5.24 -2.10 4.95
N PRO A 185 5.59 -1.17 5.85
CA PRO A 185 5.73 0.24 5.53
C PRO A 185 6.99 0.61 4.74
N HIS A 186 7.66 -0.38 4.15
CA HIS A 186 8.98 -0.24 3.57
C HIS A 186 9.08 -1.01 2.25
N GLY A 187 10.20 -0.83 1.56
CA GLY A 187 10.61 -1.75 0.52
C GLY A 187 11.20 -3.02 1.14
N TYR A 188 11.26 -4.07 0.34
CA TYR A 188 12.03 -5.25 0.67
C TYR A 188 12.51 -5.95 -0.60
N CYS A 189 13.62 -6.67 -0.46
CA CYS A 189 14.19 -7.50 -1.51
C CYS A 189 14.08 -8.98 -1.12
N LEU A 190 13.44 -9.78 -1.98
CA LEU A 190 13.21 -11.21 -1.79
C LEU A 190 14.15 -12.04 -2.67
N LYS A 191 14.67 -13.15 -2.14
CA LYS A 191 15.30 -14.20 -2.96
C LYS A 191 14.27 -15.29 -3.20
N THR A 192 14.12 -15.65 -4.46
CA THR A 192 13.23 -16.71 -4.93
C THR A 192 14.05 -17.78 -5.65
N ASN A 193 13.41 -18.89 -5.99
CA ASN A 193 14.01 -19.93 -6.85
C ASN A 193 14.35 -19.41 -8.26
N PHE A 194 13.81 -18.25 -8.65
CA PHE A 194 14.00 -17.62 -9.96
C PHE A 194 14.89 -16.38 -9.92
N GLY A 195 15.54 -16.11 -8.78
CA GLY A 195 16.39 -14.93 -8.58
C GLY A 195 15.83 -13.95 -7.55
N LYS A 196 16.42 -12.76 -7.50
CA LYS A 196 16.04 -11.68 -6.59
C LYS A 196 14.89 -10.87 -7.18
N LEU A 197 14.07 -10.29 -6.33
CA LEU A 197 13.08 -9.28 -6.74
C LEU A 197 12.96 -8.20 -5.66
N VAL A 198 12.58 -6.99 -6.07
CA VAL A 198 12.36 -5.85 -5.18
C VAL A 198 10.87 -5.48 -5.17
N VAL A 199 10.31 -5.30 -3.99
CA VAL A 199 8.94 -4.83 -3.81
C VAL A 199 8.97 -3.58 -2.97
N VAL A 200 8.21 -2.56 -3.37
CA VAL A 200 7.94 -1.38 -2.54
C VAL A 200 6.44 -1.30 -2.30
N SER A 201 6.02 -0.97 -1.09
CA SER A 201 4.60 -0.81 -0.78
C SER A 201 3.98 0.34 -1.61
N GLU A 202 2.88 0.07 -2.31
CA GLU A 202 2.08 1.08 -3.02
C GLU A 202 1.47 2.12 -2.05
N PRO A 203 0.83 1.72 -0.92
CA PRO A 203 0.35 2.64 0.12
C PRO A 203 1.38 3.67 0.61
N LEU A 204 2.67 3.34 0.54
CA LEU A 204 3.75 4.23 0.97
C LEU A 204 3.68 5.60 0.30
N LYS A 205 3.26 5.68 -0.97
CA LYS A 205 3.11 6.97 -1.67
C LYS A 205 2.13 7.90 -0.94
N HIS A 206 1.01 7.35 -0.49
CA HIS A 206 -0.03 8.09 0.20
C HIS A 206 0.39 8.44 1.62
N PHE A 207 1.14 7.58 2.30
CA PHE A 207 1.75 7.91 3.59
C PHE A 207 2.70 9.08 3.49
N LEU A 208 3.66 9.03 2.56
CA LEU A 208 4.66 10.08 2.38
C LEU A 208 3.99 11.42 2.04
N TYR A 209 3.00 11.39 1.15
CA TYR A 209 2.22 12.56 0.77
C TYR A 209 1.51 13.19 1.97
N ASN A 210 0.72 12.41 2.69
CA ASN A 210 -0.07 12.93 3.82
C ASN A 210 0.81 13.34 5.00
N MET A 211 1.95 12.67 5.23
CA MET A 211 2.94 13.12 6.20
C MET A 211 3.56 14.46 5.82
N TYR A 212 3.81 14.71 4.53
CA TYR A 212 4.26 16.03 4.08
C TYR A 212 3.21 17.11 4.38
N ILE A 213 1.93 16.82 4.09
CA ILE A 213 0.83 17.75 4.42
C ILE A 213 0.75 18.01 5.93
N PHE A 214 0.89 16.98 6.76
CA PHE A 214 0.92 17.15 8.22
C PHE A 214 2.07 18.08 8.67
N MET A 215 3.29 17.85 8.18
CA MET A 215 4.46 18.60 8.62
C MET A 215 4.49 20.04 8.10
N PHE A 216 4.04 20.27 6.87
CA PHE A 216 4.27 21.55 6.18
C PHE A 216 2.98 22.27 5.76
N GLY A 217 1.81 21.64 5.83
CA GLY A 217 0.55 22.22 5.33
C GLY A 217 0.19 23.56 6.00
N GLY A 218 0.52 23.74 7.27
CA GLY A 218 0.28 25.00 7.98
C GLY A 218 1.01 26.20 7.36
N ALA A 219 2.18 25.99 6.74
CA ALA A 219 2.91 27.04 6.02
C ALA A 219 2.20 27.49 4.74
N TYR A 220 1.27 26.67 4.22
CA TYR A 220 0.46 26.94 3.04
C TYR A 220 -1.00 27.30 3.40
N GLY A 221 -1.28 27.54 4.68
CA GLY A 221 -2.62 27.94 5.14
C GLY A 221 -3.61 26.79 5.33
N VAL A 222 -3.15 25.53 5.33
CA VAL A 222 -4.00 24.38 5.70
C VAL A 222 -4.26 24.43 7.21
N SER A 223 -5.50 24.19 7.63
CA SER A 223 -5.89 24.28 9.03
C SER A 223 -5.18 23.23 9.89
N ARG A 224 -5.10 23.48 11.20
CA ARG A 224 -4.49 22.55 12.15
C ARG A 224 -5.24 21.21 12.18
N ASP A 225 -6.56 21.25 12.02
CA ASP A 225 -7.41 20.05 12.05
C ASP A 225 -7.20 19.22 10.77
N ASP A 226 -7.10 19.86 9.60
CA ASP A 226 -6.80 19.18 8.33
C ASP A 226 -5.37 18.61 8.30
N THR A 227 -4.37 19.36 8.76
CA THR A 227 -2.99 18.86 8.85
C THR A 227 -2.89 17.66 9.79
N PHE A 228 -3.57 17.69 10.94
CA PHE A 228 -3.61 16.55 11.84
C PHE A 228 -4.43 15.36 11.29
N SER A 229 -5.51 15.63 10.55
CA SER A 229 -6.24 14.60 9.81
C SER A 229 -5.36 13.91 8.76
N ALA A 230 -4.47 14.66 8.10
CA ALA A 230 -3.46 14.08 7.20
C ALA A 230 -2.51 13.13 7.95
N PHE A 231 -2.10 13.44 9.19
CA PHE A 231 -1.32 12.52 10.01
C PHE A 231 -2.10 11.23 10.34
N ILE A 232 -3.39 11.34 10.68
CA ILE A 232 -4.26 10.20 10.93
C ILE A 232 -4.37 9.33 9.66
N ILE A 233 -4.65 9.94 8.51
CA ILE A 233 -4.72 9.25 7.21
C ILE A 233 -3.41 8.53 6.91
N ALA A 234 -2.26 9.21 7.06
CA ALA A 234 -0.96 8.60 6.82
C ALA A 234 -0.74 7.39 7.73
N SER A 235 -0.98 7.53 9.02
CA SER A 235 -0.79 6.46 10.00
C SER A 235 -1.72 5.27 9.73
N ARG A 236 -3.01 5.53 9.49
CA ARG A 236 -4.00 4.50 9.10
C ARG A 236 -3.67 3.84 7.77
N THR A 237 -3.04 4.54 6.83
CA THR A 237 -2.57 3.98 5.55
C THR A 237 -1.54 2.89 5.79
N MET A 238 -0.61 3.10 6.72
CA MET A 238 0.42 2.10 7.04
C MET A 238 -0.08 1.00 7.97
N LEU A 239 -1.07 1.29 8.82
CA LEU A 239 -1.78 0.29 9.64
C LEU A 239 -2.80 -0.54 8.83
N LEU A 240 -3.17 -0.06 7.65
CA LEU A 240 -4.20 -0.60 6.75
C LEU A 240 -5.62 -0.57 7.30
N THR A 241 -5.89 0.40 8.16
CA THR A 241 -7.24 0.74 8.60
C THR A 241 -7.89 1.75 7.63
N GLU A 242 -7.07 2.54 6.92
CA GLU A 242 -7.47 3.44 5.84
C GLU A 242 -7.88 2.69 4.57
N ALA A 243 -8.89 3.20 3.85
CA ALA A 243 -9.23 2.70 2.52
C ALA A 243 -8.12 3.05 1.50
N GLN A 244 -7.80 2.14 0.57
CA GLN A 244 -6.64 2.27 -0.35
C GLN A 244 -7.02 2.83 -1.74
N ASP A 245 -8.08 3.62 -1.80
CA ASP A 245 -8.72 4.08 -3.03
C ASP A 245 -8.62 5.60 -3.22
N PHE A 246 -7.44 6.16 -2.89
CA PHE A 246 -7.13 7.59 -2.99
C PHE A 246 -7.37 8.20 -4.37
N ASP A 247 -7.26 7.39 -5.43
CA ASP A 247 -7.56 7.75 -6.81
C ASP A 247 -9.07 7.81 -7.11
N LEU A 248 -9.84 6.93 -6.49
CA LEU A 248 -11.29 6.85 -6.67
C LEU A 248 -12.04 7.84 -5.78
N ASP A 249 -11.52 8.10 -4.59
CA ASP A 249 -12.09 9.03 -3.63
C ASP A 249 -11.00 9.85 -2.92
N PRO A 250 -10.57 10.98 -3.52
CA PRO A 250 -9.50 11.80 -2.96
C PRO A 250 -9.83 12.32 -1.55
N ARG A 251 -8.85 12.29 -0.66
CA ARG A 251 -9.01 12.76 0.73
C ARG A 251 -8.89 14.27 0.86
N SER A 252 -8.33 14.92 -0.18
CA SER A 252 -7.75 16.25 -0.11
C SER A 252 -7.82 17.00 -1.45
N GLU A 253 -8.97 16.92 -2.13
CA GLU A 253 -9.20 17.48 -3.48
C GLU A 253 -8.92 19.00 -3.58
N ASN A 254 -9.21 19.77 -2.53
CA ASN A 254 -9.13 21.23 -2.53
C ASN A 254 -7.89 21.81 -1.82
N LEU A 255 -6.81 21.04 -1.65
CA LEU A 255 -5.56 21.58 -1.10
C LEU A 255 -4.95 22.65 -2.03
N PRO A 256 -4.18 23.62 -1.51
CA PRO A 256 -3.46 24.59 -2.34
C PRO A 256 -2.58 23.89 -3.39
N GLU A 257 -2.71 24.28 -4.67
CA GLU A 257 -2.02 23.63 -5.79
C GLU A 257 -0.49 23.58 -5.60
N GLU A 258 0.10 24.68 -5.11
CA GLU A 258 1.53 24.76 -4.81
C GLU A 258 1.97 23.69 -3.79
N LEU A 259 1.19 23.49 -2.72
CA LEU A 259 1.44 22.46 -1.73
C LEU A 259 1.37 21.07 -2.35
N GLN A 260 0.37 20.80 -3.19
CA GLN A 260 0.22 19.51 -3.86
C GLN A 260 1.40 19.22 -4.80
N VAL A 261 1.86 20.22 -5.56
CA VAL A 261 3.02 20.08 -6.45
C VAL A 261 4.27 19.75 -5.64
N ILE A 262 4.59 20.54 -4.62
CA ILE A 262 5.80 20.35 -3.81
C ILE A 262 5.74 19.02 -3.06
N ALA A 263 4.59 18.66 -2.48
CA ALA A 263 4.41 17.37 -1.81
C ALA A 263 4.71 16.20 -2.77
N ASN A 264 4.21 16.24 -4.00
CA ASN A 264 4.48 15.21 -5.00
C ASN A 264 5.95 15.14 -5.42
N GLU A 265 6.65 16.28 -5.48
CA GLU A 265 8.09 16.31 -5.76
C GLU A 265 8.90 15.70 -4.60
N VAL A 266 8.59 16.07 -3.37
CA VAL A 266 9.26 15.50 -2.19
C VAL A 266 8.98 14.01 -2.07
N VAL A 267 7.74 13.56 -2.29
CA VAL A 267 7.38 12.12 -2.32
C VAL A 267 8.20 11.40 -3.39
N ARG A 268 8.37 11.99 -4.58
CA ARG A 268 9.20 11.42 -5.63
C ARG A 268 10.64 11.23 -5.16
N ASP A 269 11.22 12.21 -4.48
CA ASP A 269 12.61 12.16 -4.03
C ASP A 269 12.80 11.17 -2.87
N GLN A 270 11.84 11.11 -1.96
CA GLN A 270 11.73 10.05 -0.94
C GLN A 270 11.68 8.65 -1.57
N LEU A 271 10.85 8.46 -2.61
CA LEU A 271 10.78 7.19 -3.33
C LEU A 271 12.08 6.85 -4.05
N GLN A 272 12.82 7.83 -4.60
CA GLN A 272 14.13 7.57 -5.20
C GLN A 272 15.13 7.07 -4.16
N PHE A 273 15.12 7.62 -2.94
CA PHE A 273 15.93 7.10 -1.84
C PHE A 273 15.53 5.66 -1.48
N ILE A 274 14.24 5.39 -1.27
CA ILE A 274 13.73 4.08 -0.82
C ILE A 274 13.99 3.00 -1.88
N ILE A 275 13.68 3.27 -3.15
CA ILE A 275 13.98 2.36 -4.25
C ILE A 275 15.49 2.13 -4.38
N GLY A 276 16.28 3.19 -4.22
CA GLY A 276 17.73 3.09 -4.25
C GLY A 276 18.30 2.26 -3.11
N HIS A 277 17.71 2.35 -1.92
CA HIS A 277 18.07 1.56 -0.75
C HIS A 277 17.86 0.06 -1.03
N GLU A 278 16.71 -0.33 -1.60
CA GLU A 278 16.47 -1.74 -1.97
C GLU A 278 17.46 -2.26 -3.02
N TYR A 279 17.75 -1.46 -4.05
CA TYR A 279 18.77 -1.84 -5.03
C TYR A 279 20.17 -1.86 -4.45
N ALA A 280 20.49 -0.99 -3.48
CA ALA A 280 21.77 -0.97 -2.81
C ALA A 280 22.02 -2.28 -2.03
N HIS A 281 21.01 -2.83 -1.37
CA HIS A 281 21.13 -4.16 -0.76
C HIS A 281 21.51 -5.25 -1.78
N ALA A 282 20.92 -5.18 -2.98
CA ALA A 282 21.26 -6.12 -4.05
C ALA A 282 22.69 -5.90 -4.58
N LEU A 283 23.10 -4.66 -4.82
CA LEU A 283 24.41 -4.28 -5.35
C LEU A 283 25.56 -4.58 -4.36
N LEU A 284 25.31 -4.40 -3.06
CA LEU A 284 26.27 -4.68 -1.99
C LEU A 284 26.31 -6.16 -1.59
N GLY A 285 25.41 -6.99 -2.15
CA GLY A 285 25.36 -8.41 -1.83
C GLY A 285 24.89 -8.72 -0.41
N HIS A 286 24.16 -7.79 0.23
CA HIS A 286 23.66 -7.96 1.60
C HIS A 286 22.81 -9.22 1.80
N HIS A 287 22.22 -9.74 0.72
CA HIS A 287 21.40 -10.95 0.71
C HIS A 287 22.19 -12.27 0.66
N GLU A 288 23.49 -12.24 0.33
CA GLU A 288 24.31 -13.46 0.35
C GLU A 288 24.97 -13.70 1.73
N ALA A 289 25.06 -12.66 2.56
CA ALA A 289 25.76 -12.67 3.85
C ALA A 289 24.84 -12.77 5.08
N SER A 290 23.53 -12.54 4.94
CA SER A 290 22.59 -12.57 6.06
C SER A 290 22.09 -13.98 6.34
N SER A 291 22.04 -14.34 7.62
CA SER A 291 21.38 -15.54 8.11
C SER A 291 19.89 -15.45 7.78
N ALA A 292 19.48 -16.17 6.75
CA ALA A 292 18.10 -16.45 6.41
C ALA A 292 17.32 -16.82 7.68
N VAL A 293 16.57 -15.87 8.25
CA VAL A 293 15.53 -16.25 9.19
C VAL A 293 14.42 -16.76 8.29
N GLY A 294 14.12 -18.05 8.38
CA GLY A 294 12.94 -18.65 7.80
C GLY A 294 11.69 -18.11 8.49
N ILE A 295 11.44 -16.81 8.37
CA ILE A 295 10.14 -16.23 8.62
C ILE A 295 9.39 -16.52 7.33
N THR A 296 8.65 -17.61 7.31
CA THR A 296 7.43 -17.66 6.51
C THR A 296 6.65 -16.44 6.97
N PRO A 297 6.45 -15.39 6.16
CA PRO A 297 5.36 -14.50 6.49
C PRO A 297 4.16 -15.42 6.55
N LYS A 298 3.34 -15.26 7.59
CA LYS A 298 1.93 -15.47 7.35
C LYS A 298 1.65 -14.61 6.12
N HIS A 299 1.47 -15.21 4.94
CA HIS A 299 0.98 -14.49 3.79
C HIS A 299 -0.14 -13.63 4.33
N LEU A 300 -0.03 -12.32 4.16
CA LEU A 300 -0.81 -11.38 4.97
C LEU A 300 -2.31 -11.60 4.79
N PHE A 301 -2.73 -12.38 3.77
CA PHE A 301 -4.04 -13.03 3.65
C PHE A 301 -4.10 -14.39 2.91
N SER A 302 -2.98 -15.11 2.65
CA SER A 302 -3.00 -16.37 1.87
C SER A 302 -2.76 -17.64 2.71
N THR A 303 -3.47 -18.71 2.36
CA THR A 303 -3.28 -20.07 2.90
C THR A 303 -2.32 -20.92 2.08
N ALA A 304 -1.66 -20.34 1.05
CA ALA A 304 -0.76 -21.10 0.19
C ALA A 304 0.63 -21.21 0.83
N GLN A 305 1.00 -22.41 1.26
CA GLN A 305 2.32 -22.71 1.79
C GLN A 305 3.37 -22.68 0.67
N MET A 306 4.04 -21.53 0.48
CA MET A 306 5.40 -21.53 -0.07
C MET A 306 6.34 -20.87 0.92
N SER A 307 7.39 -21.59 1.34
CA SER A 307 8.42 -21.07 2.22
C SER A 307 9.31 -20.07 1.47
N GLN A 308 8.86 -18.82 1.33
CA GLN A 308 9.74 -17.73 0.93
C GLN A 308 10.55 -17.26 2.14
N THR A 309 11.86 -17.09 1.95
CA THR A 309 12.75 -16.59 3.00
C THR A 309 12.89 -15.09 2.86
N TRP A 310 12.57 -14.38 3.94
CA TRP A 310 12.71 -12.93 4.03
C TRP A 310 14.05 -12.63 4.66
N TYR A 311 14.80 -11.71 4.06
CA TYR A 311 16.10 -11.32 4.59
C TYR A 311 15.93 -10.13 5.51
N THR A 312 16.38 -10.32 6.74
CA THR A 312 16.55 -9.23 7.69
C THR A 312 18.00 -8.78 7.64
N PRO A 313 18.31 -7.57 7.14
CA PRO A 313 19.69 -7.09 7.11
C PRO A 313 20.19 -6.79 8.53
N SER A 314 21.51 -6.85 8.72
CA SER A 314 22.10 -6.35 9.97
C SER A 314 21.99 -4.82 10.00
N GLN A 315 21.99 -4.20 11.17
CA GLN A 315 22.03 -2.73 11.31
C GLN A 315 23.15 -2.09 10.49
N LYS A 316 24.31 -2.77 10.41
CA LYS A 316 25.43 -2.32 9.57
C LYS A 316 25.07 -2.32 8.07
N ASN A 317 24.39 -3.37 7.61
CA ASN A 317 23.95 -3.47 6.22
C ASN A 317 22.92 -2.37 5.87
N GLU A 318 22.06 -2.00 6.82
CA GLU A 318 21.09 -0.91 6.64
C GLU A 318 21.81 0.43 6.42
N PHE A 319 22.80 0.77 7.27
CA PHE A 319 23.59 2.00 7.09
C PHE A 319 24.38 2.00 5.78
N GLU A 320 24.95 0.85 5.38
CA GLU A 320 25.67 0.72 4.12
C GLU A 320 24.73 0.90 2.91
N ALA A 321 23.52 0.33 2.97
CA ALA A 321 22.52 0.46 1.93
C ALA A 321 21.97 1.90 1.83
N ASP A 322 21.75 2.57 2.96
CA ASP A 322 21.35 3.98 3.00
C ASP A 322 22.36 4.86 2.28
N ALA A 323 23.64 4.72 2.62
CA ALA A 323 24.69 5.51 1.98
C ALA A 323 24.80 5.18 0.48
N ALA A 324 24.73 3.89 0.13
CA ALA A 324 24.86 3.45 -1.26
C ALA A 324 23.67 3.85 -2.15
N SER A 325 22.46 4.00 -1.60
CA SER A 325 21.29 4.45 -2.37
C SER A 325 21.53 5.80 -3.06
N ILE A 326 22.28 6.69 -2.40
CA ILE A 326 22.67 8.00 -2.91
C ILE A 326 24.05 7.94 -3.60
N LEU A 327 25.05 7.34 -2.94
CA LEU A 327 26.45 7.42 -3.39
C LEU A 327 26.77 6.56 -4.62
N GLN A 328 25.95 5.56 -4.95
CA GLN A 328 26.12 4.78 -6.18
C GLN A 328 25.37 5.38 -7.37
N ALA A 329 24.52 6.38 -7.13
CA ALA A 329 23.83 7.11 -8.16
C ALA A 329 24.66 8.32 -8.63
N THR A 330 24.58 8.60 -9.92
CA THR A 330 25.17 9.75 -10.61
C THR A 330 24.26 10.96 -10.53
N TYR A 331 23.82 11.31 -9.32
CA TYR A 331 23.03 12.52 -9.08
C TYR A 331 23.86 13.77 -9.35
N ARG A 332 23.21 14.80 -9.91
CA ARG A 332 23.76 16.16 -9.84
C ARG A 332 23.68 16.68 -8.40
N GLY A 333 24.36 17.80 -8.12
CA GLY A 333 24.40 18.37 -6.76
C GLY A 333 23.02 18.71 -6.20
N ASP A 334 22.17 19.35 -7.01
CA ASP A 334 20.77 19.64 -6.72
C ASP A 334 19.97 18.36 -6.45
N GLU A 335 20.02 17.39 -7.37
CA GLU A 335 19.29 16.12 -7.22
C GLU A 335 19.75 15.31 -5.99
N CYS A 336 21.05 15.38 -5.66
CA CYS A 336 21.60 14.74 -4.46
C CYS A 336 21.07 15.40 -3.19
N ALA A 337 20.96 16.74 -3.17
CA ALA A 337 20.37 17.48 -2.07
C ALA A 337 18.89 17.11 -1.89
N ASP A 338 18.11 17.07 -2.99
CA ASP A 338 16.69 16.73 -2.96
C ASP A 338 16.45 15.33 -2.41
N VAL A 339 17.19 14.32 -2.89
CA VAL A 339 17.07 12.93 -2.41
C VAL A 339 17.56 12.79 -0.97
N LEU A 340 18.62 13.49 -0.56
CA LEU A 340 19.10 13.47 0.82
C LEU A 340 18.11 14.13 1.80
N ASN A 341 17.49 15.24 1.39
CA ASN A 341 16.44 15.91 2.15
C ASN A 341 15.19 15.02 2.23
N GLY A 342 14.81 14.39 1.12
CA GLY A 342 13.75 13.39 1.06
C GLY A 342 14.00 12.25 2.04
N ALA A 343 15.19 11.65 2.02
CA ALA A 343 15.59 10.59 2.96
C ALA A 343 15.46 11.04 4.42
N THR A 344 15.90 12.28 4.72
CA THR A 344 15.80 12.86 6.06
C THR A 344 14.34 12.99 6.50
N LEU A 345 13.48 13.55 5.65
CA LEU A 345 12.04 13.65 5.93
C LEU A 345 11.40 12.28 6.08
N TYR A 346 11.74 11.31 5.22
CA TYR A 346 11.22 9.95 5.33
C TYR A 346 11.51 9.33 6.70
N PHE A 347 12.74 9.42 7.20
CA PHE A 347 13.09 8.89 8.51
C PHE A 347 12.36 9.62 9.66
N LEU A 348 12.21 10.94 9.59
CA LEU A 348 11.44 11.71 10.58
C LEU A 348 9.96 11.29 10.59
N GLN A 349 9.37 11.05 9.42
CA GLN A 349 7.99 10.62 9.26
C GLN A 349 7.77 9.19 9.79
N LEU A 350 8.72 8.28 9.52
CA LEU A 350 8.71 6.94 10.12
C LEU A 350 8.75 7.01 11.65
N GLU A 351 9.52 7.96 12.19
CA GLU A 351 9.67 8.06 13.63
C GLU A 351 8.37 8.47 14.34
N LEU A 352 7.59 9.37 13.75
CA LEU A 352 6.24 9.67 14.25
C LEU A 352 5.30 8.47 14.09
N TYR A 353 5.34 7.79 12.95
CA TYR A 353 4.50 6.62 12.71
C TYR A 353 4.78 5.50 13.73
N TYR A 354 6.05 5.26 14.07
CA TYR A 354 6.43 4.24 15.03
C TYR A 354 5.87 4.46 16.43
N VAL A 355 5.65 5.71 16.86
CA VAL A 355 4.93 6.00 18.12
C VAL A 355 3.54 5.39 18.10
N VAL A 356 2.76 5.68 17.05
CA VAL A 356 1.39 5.17 16.91
C VAL A 356 1.41 3.64 16.81
N ALA A 357 2.27 3.10 15.94
CA ALA A 357 2.34 1.66 15.70
C ALA A 357 2.76 0.87 16.96
N HIS A 358 3.70 1.40 17.77
CA HIS A 358 4.15 0.74 19.00
C HIS A 358 3.14 0.89 20.13
N TYR A 359 2.38 1.98 20.15
CA TYR A 359 1.29 2.15 21.11
C TYR A 359 0.17 1.13 20.86
N ILE A 360 -0.26 0.97 19.60
CA ILE A 360 -1.30 0.01 19.21
C ILE A 360 -0.80 -1.43 19.37
N ASN A 361 0.42 -1.72 18.92
CA ASN A 361 1.00 -3.06 18.94
C ASN A 361 2.38 -3.06 19.61
N PRO A 362 2.43 -3.05 20.96
CA PRO A 362 3.68 -3.03 21.71
C PRO A 362 4.41 -4.34 21.54
N GLN A 363 5.50 -4.32 20.78
CA GLN A 363 6.34 -5.50 20.58
C GLN A 363 7.08 -5.84 21.87
N HIS A 364 6.72 -6.96 22.50
CA HIS A 364 7.44 -7.52 23.64
C HIS A 364 8.70 -8.22 23.14
N ASN A 365 9.90 -7.70 23.50
CA ASN A 365 11.24 -8.16 23.11
C ASN A 365 11.65 -7.90 21.63
N ARG A 366 12.21 -6.73 21.33
CA ARG A 366 12.81 -6.45 20.02
C ARG A 366 14.32 -6.67 20.01
N SER A 367 14.77 -7.59 19.17
CA SER A 367 15.91 -7.28 18.31
C SER A 367 15.35 -6.41 17.19
N SER A 368 15.52 -5.08 17.28
CA SER A 368 15.09 -4.18 16.21
C SER A 368 15.95 -4.48 14.98
N THR A 369 15.32 -4.98 13.94
CA THR A 369 15.98 -5.41 12.72
C THR A 369 16.52 -4.23 11.91
N HIS A 370 15.88 -3.06 12.05
CA HIS A 370 16.37 -1.79 11.53
C HIS A 370 16.91 -0.91 12.67
N PRO A 371 18.01 -0.16 12.44
CA PRO A 371 18.47 0.88 13.36
C PRO A 371 17.41 1.97 13.54
N ASP A 372 17.55 2.75 14.61
CA ASP A 372 16.71 3.91 14.89
C ASP A 372 16.70 4.91 13.71
N PRO A 373 15.54 5.47 13.30
CA PRO A 373 15.48 6.40 12.17
C PRO A 373 16.41 7.61 12.31
N ILE A 374 16.59 8.14 13.52
CA ILE A 374 17.45 9.31 13.77
C ILE A 374 18.92 8.95 13.59
N ASP A 375 19.33 7.76 14.07
CA ASP A 375 20.69 7.25 13.84
C ASP A 375 20.97 7.09 12.33
N ARG A 376 19.99 6.61 11.55
CA ARG A 376 20.10 6.47 10.09
C ARG A 376 20.26 7.82 9.39
N ILE A 377 19.54 8.86 9.81
CA ILE A 377 19.70 10.23 9.28
C ILE A 377 21.16 10.67 9.43
N TRP A 378 21.71 10.58 10.64
CA TRP A 378 23.07 11.07 10.92
C TRP A 378 24.14 10.23 10.23
N ALA A 379 23.97 8.90 10.20
CA ALA A 379 24.87 8.00 9.49
C ALA A 379 24.91 8.29 7.97
N LEU A 380 23.74 8.45 7.35
CA LEU A 380 23.61 8.78 5.94
C LEU A 380 24.27 10.12 5.60
N ARG A 381 23.93 11.18 6.36
CA ARG A 381 24.48 12.52 6.15
C ARG A 381 25.99 12.55 6.33
N LYS A 382 26.52 11.83 7.32
CA LYS A 382 27.96 11.68 7.53
C LYS A 382 28.62 10.99 6.33
N ALA A 383 28.08 9.87 5.86
CA ALA A 383 28.63 9.14 4.73
C ALA A 383 28.65 9.97 3.44
N VAL A 384 27.57 10.71 3.15
CA VAL A 384 27.50 11.62 2.01
C VAL A 384 28.52 12.75 2.15
N ARG A 385 28.58 13.41 3.32
CA ARG A 385 29.53 14.50 3.60
C ARG A 385 30.98 14.06 3.40
N GLU A 386 31.36 12.90 3.92
CA GLU A 386 32.72 12.37 3.81
C GLU A 386 33.10 12.02 2.37
N LYS A 387 32.14 11.56 1.55
CA LYS A 387 32.42 11.12 0.20
C LYS A 387 32.39 12.24 -0.84
N THR A 388 31.45 13.18 -0.71
CA THR A 388 31.16 14.19 -1.74
C THR A 388 31.13 15.63 -1.21
N GLY A 389 31.21 15.83 0.11
CA GLY A 389 30.72 17.04 0.74
C GLY A 389 29.19 17.07 0.81
N LEU A 390 28.61 17.92 1.66
CA LEU A 390 27.18 18.16 1.63
C LEU A 390 26.83 19.03 0.40
N PRO A 391 25.88 18.60 -0.45
CA PRO A 391 25.49 19.38 -1.61
C PRO A 391 24.77 20.66 -1.20
N GLN A 392 24.90 21.70 -2.02
CA GLN A 392 24.15 22.95 -1.84
C GLN A 392 22.64 22.66 -1.93
N GLY A 393 21.87 23.19 -0.98
CA GLY A 393 20.42 22.95 -0.88
C GLY A 393 20.04 21.79 0.06
N ALA A 394 21.01 20.98 0.50
CA ALA A 394 20.75 20.02 1.58
C ALA A 394 20.50 20.75 2.89
N PHE A 395 19.60 20.23 3.72
CA PHE A 395 19.35 20.74 5.06
C PHE A 395 20.65 20.82 5.85
N THR A 396 20.85 21.88 6.62
CA THR A 396 21.99 22.00 7.54
C THR A 396 21.79 21.08 8.75
N ASP A 397 22.85 20.82 9.52
CA ASP A 397 22.73 20.00 10.74
C ASP A 397 21.81 20.68 11.77
N GLU A 398 21.80 22.00 11.83
CA GLU A 398 20.91 22.79 12.70
C GLU A 398 19.44 22.66 12.26
N GLU A 399 19.16 22.67 10.96
CA GLU A 399 17.80 22.47 10.44
C GLU A 399 17.30 21.06 10.72
N VAL A 400 18.15 20.04 10.51
CA VAL A 400 17.82 18.65 10.84
C VAL A 400 17.57 18.50 12.34
N GLN A 401 18.43 19.08 13.20
CA GLN A 401 18.23 19.03 14.65
C GLN A 401 16.93 19.72 15.07
N ARG A 402 16.59 20.86 14.48
CA ARG A 402 15.31 21.54 14.74
C ARG A 402 14.12 20.64 14.40
N PHE A 403 14.15 19.96 13.24
CA PHE A 403 13.09 19.01 12.90
C PHE A 403 13.01 17.86 13.91
N ILE A 404 14.15 17.30 14.34
CA ILE A 404 14.18 16.23 15.35
C ILE A 404 13.56 16.71 16.67
N ASP A 405 13.88 17.94 17.11
CA ASP A 405 13.36 18.51 18.35
C ASP A 405 11.84 18.74 18.26
N GLU A 406 11.35 19.26 17.12
CA GLU A 406 9.93 19.43 16.83
C GLU A 406 9.19 18.08 16.85
N MET A 407 9.73 17.05 16.18
CA MET A 407 9.18 15.69 16.20
C MET A 407 9.15 15.13 17.62
N SER A 408 10.21 15.32 18.41
CA SER A 408 10.27 14.88 19.81
C SER A 408 9.21 15.54 20.68
N GLY A 409 8.83 16.80 20.39
CA GLY A 409 7.66 17.46 20.98
C GLY A 409 6.36 16.76 20.58
N GLY A 410 6.17 16.52 19.28
CA GLY A 410 5.00 15.84 18.72
C GLY A 410 4.81 14.42 19.27
N LYS A 411 5.88 13.62 19.35
CA LYS A 411 5.86 12.27 19.93
C LYS A 411 5.35 12.29 21.37
N ARG A 412 5.92 13.16 22.22
CA ARG A 412 5.50 13.27 23.62
C ARG A 412 4.04 13.69 23.76
N TRP A 413 3.57 14.59 22.91
CA TRP A 413 2.16 14.97 22.89
C TRP A 413 1.27 13.80 22.45
N LEU A 414 1.64 13.06 21.40
CA LEU A 414 0.90 11.87 20.96
C LEU A 414 0.79 10.81 22.07
N GLU A 415 1.91 10.47 22.71
CA GLU A 415 1.98 9.41 23.73
C GLU A 415 1.19 9.75 25.00
N ASN A 416 1.23 11.02 25.44
CA ASN A 416 0.68 11.41 26.74
C ASN A 416 -0.71 12.03 26.66
N GLU A 417 -1.05 12.67 25.54
CA GLU A 417 -2.25 13.52 25.43
C GLU A 417 -3.25 13.08 24.37
N TYR A 418 -2.82 12.35 23.33
CA TYR A 418 -3.72 11.96 22.23
C TYR A 418 -4.07 10.47 22.25
N LEU A 419 -3.06 9.60 22.09
CA LEU A 419 -3.24 8.15 22.00
C LEU A 419 -4.01 7.54 23.18
N PRO A 420 -3.82 7.98 24.45
CA PRO A 420 -4.59 7.44 25.58
C PRO A 420 -6.10 7.70 25.52
N PHE A 421 -6.55 8.67 24.73
CA PHE A 421 -7.94 9.14 24.71
C PHE A 421 -8.62 8.98 23.35
N TYR A 422 -7.86 8.80 22.27
CA TYR A 422 -8.37 8.82 20.89
C TYR A 422 -7.76 7.71 20.02
N ILE A 423 -7.41 6.57 20.62
CA ILE A 423 -6.79 5.45 19.91
C ILE A 423 -7.67 4.93 18.77
N GLU A 424 -8.99 5.02 18.92
CA GLU A 424 -9.96 4.55 17.93
C GLU A 424 -9.80 5.25 16.58
N SER A 425 -9.29 6.49 16.59
CA SER A 425 -9.00 7.26 15.38
C SER A 425 -8.05 6.54 14.41
N PHE A 426 -7.19 5.65 14.93
CA PHE A 426 -6.24 4.85 14.14
C PHE A 426 -6.70 3.42 13.88
N GLU A 427 -7.63 2.89 14.67
CA GLU A 427 -8.11 1.51 14.59
C GLU A 427 -9.36 1.37 13.71
N ASP A 428 -10.19 2.41 13.64
CA ASP A 428 -11.44 2.40 12.89
C ASP A 428 -11.20 2.19 11.39
N TYR A 429 -11.91 1.22 10.81
CA TYR A 429 -11.89 1.02 9.37
C TYR A 429 -12.75 2.07 8.68
N GLY A 430 -12.22 2.65 7.60
CA GLY A 430 -12.96 3.63 6.81
C GLY A 430 -12.04 4.63 6.13
N SER A 431 -12.63 5.72 5.64
CA SER A 431 -11.86 6.84 5.10
C SER A 431 -11.92 8.02 6.08
N VAL A 432 -10.77 8.62 6.36
CA VAL A 432 -10.68 9.94 6.99
C VAL A 432 -10.47 10.98 5.91
N TYR A 433 -11.08 12.15 6.04
CA TYR A 433 -10.99 13.23 5.07
C TYR A 433 -10.38 14.48 5.71
N LEU A 434 -9.79 15.33 4.88
CA LEU A 434 -9.42 16.69 5.27
C LEU A 434 -10.70 17.51 5.10
N GLU A 435 -11.51 17.66 6.16
CA GLU A 435 -12.88 18.17 6.05
C GLU A 435 -12.97 19.56 5.38
N GLU A 436 -12.02 20.45 5.63
CA GLU A 436 -12.00 21.77 4.96
C GLU A 436 -11.55 21.67 3.49
N SER A 437 -10.80 20.63 3.15
CA SER A 437 -10.18 20.41 1.84
C SER A 437 -10.77 19.23 1.05
N ARG A 438 -11.88 18.64 1.50
CA ARG A 438 -12.41 17.34 1.02
C ARG A 438 -12.88 17.35 -0.43
N GLY A 439 -13.33 18.50 -0.93
CA GLY A 439 -13.99 18.57 -2.22
C GLY A 439 -15.46 18.13 -2.16
N THR A 440 -16.01 17.71 -3.29
CA THR A 440 -17.41 17.27 -3.35
C THR A 440 -17.50 15.79 -2.94
N PRO A 441 -18.36 15.41 -1.98
CA PRO A 441 -18.53 14.01 -1.61
C PRO A 441 -18.83 13.14 -2.83
N ARG A 442 -18.00 12.14 -3.11
CA ARG A 442 -18.23 11.20 -4.21
C ARG A 442 -19.28 10.17 -3.80
N VAL A 443 -20.35 10.07 -4.60
CA VAL A 443 -21.57 9.33 -4.27
C VAL A 443 -21.46 7.82 -4.54
N ASP A 444 -20.27 7.22 -4.53
CA ASP A 444 -20.08 5.85 -5.05
C ASP A 444 -19.69 4.81 -4.00
N ARG A 445 -19.68 5.17 -2.71
CA ARG A 445 -19.29 4.24 -1.65
C ARG A 445 -20.46 3.96 -0.71
N PHE A 446 -21.01 2.75 -0.83
CA PHE A 446 -21.42 2.03 0.36
C PHE A 446 -20.14 1.86 1.17
N ASP A 447 -19.95 2.66 2.21
CA ASP A 447 -18.93 2.39 3.21
C ASP A 447 -19.43 1.21 4.06
N TYR A 448 -18.64 0.12 4.09
CA TYR A 448 -18.92 -1.13 4.81
C TYR A 448 -18.08 -1.16 6.07
#